data_AF-A0A1Y1KVH4-F1
#
_entry.id   AF-A0A1Y1KVH4-F1
#
_cell.length_a   1.000
_cell.length_b   1.000
_cell.length_c   1.000
_cell.angle_alpha   90.00
_cell.angle_beta   90.00
_cell.angle_gamma   90.00
#
_symmetry.space_group_name_H-M   'P 1'
#
loop_
_entity.id
_entity.type
_entity.pdbx_description
1 polymer ?
#
loop_
_entity_poly.entity_id
_entity_poly.type
_entity_poly.pdbx_seq_one_letter_code
_entity_poly.pdbx_strand_id
1 'polypeptide(L)'
;MCLQSITGVMIQAFMVGVVFAKLSRPKKRTQTLLFSRNAVISHRDGVPCLMFRVGDMRKSHIIEAHVRSQLIKHKVTKEGENLPFYQSELKIGCDGEEDKIFFIWPTTIVHKIDETSPLYNMSATDLLRERFEIVVILEGVIESTGMTTQARSSYLPSEILWGHRFQPLVSFKKETGEYEVDYALFNNTVEVDTPLCSAKQLDQHRTMFNHDLASYEILYRNH
;
A
#
# COMPACT_ATOMS: atom_id res chain seq x y z
N MET A 1 -5.68 -42.71 45.73
CA MET A 1 -5.11 -41.41 46.13
C MET A 1 -3.99 -40.94 45.20
N CYS A 2 -2.91 -41.70 44.99
CA CYS A 2 -1.76 -41.23 44.19
C CYS A 2 -2.07 -41.02 42.69
N LEU A 3 -2.80 -41.95 42.05
CA LEU A 3 -3.19 -41.83 40.63
C LEU A 3 -4.01 -40.57 40.36
N GLN A 4 -5.04 -40.32 41.18
CA GLN A 4 -5.87 -39.11 41.08
C GLN A 4 -5.04 -37.82 41.22
N SER A 5 -4.03 -37.83 42.10
CA SER A 5 -3.14 -36.68 42.30
C SER A 5 -2.27 -36.42 41.07
N ILE A 6 -1.69 -37.47 40.48
CA ILE A 6 -0.87 -37.37 39.26
C ILE A 6 -1.73 -36.87 38.08
N THR A 7 -2.91 -37.45 37.89
CA THR A 7 -3.82 -37.02 36.82
C THR A 7 -4.30 -35.57 37.02
N GLY A 8 -4.56 -35.16 38.26
CA GLY A 8 -4.95 -33.79 38.58
C GLY A 8 -3.88 -32.76 38.23
N VAL A 9 -2.62 -33.03 38.58
CA VAL A 9 -1.49 -32.14 38.25
C VAL A 9 -1.25 -32.09 36.74
N MET A 10 -1.39 -33.21 36.03
CA MET A 10 -1.25 -33.25 34.56
C MET A 10 -2.33 -32.41 33.87
N ILE A 11 -3.59 -32.51 34.31
CA ILE A 11 -4.69 -31.70 33.77
C ILE A 11 -4.47 -30.21 34.07
N GLN A 12 -4.03 -29.88 35.29
CA GLN A 12 -3.76 -28.49 35.68
C GLN A 12 -2.61 -27.88 34.86
N ALA A 13 -1.51 -28.61 34.67
CA ALA A 13 -0.39 -28.16 33.84
C ALA A 13 -0.85 -27.92 32.40
N PHE A 14 -1.66 -28.81 31.84
CA PHE A 14 -2.21 -28.64 30.50
C PHE A 14 -3.13 -27.43 30.40
N MET A 15 -4.02 -27.22 31.37
CA MET A 15 -4.94 -26.09 31.40
C MET A 15 -4.18 -24.76 31.47
N VAL A 16 -3.18 -24.64 32.34
CA VAL A 16 -2.33 -23.45 32.44
C VAL A 16 -1.58 -23.22 31.12
N GLY A 17 -1.02 -24.27 30.52
CA GLY A 17 -0.34 -24.19 29.22
C GLY A 17 -1.24 -23.69 28.10
N VAL A 18 -2.46 -24.22 27.99
CA VAL A 18 -3.44 -23.79 26.97
C VAL A 18 -3.91 -22.36 27.20
N VAL A 19 -4.15 -21.95 28.46
CA VAL A 19 -4.54 -20.58 28.79
C VAL A 19 -3.41 -19.60 28.46
N PHE A 20 -2.17 -19.92 28.85
CA PHE A 20 -1.01 -19.08 28.53
C PHE A 20 -0.80 -18.98 27.01
N ALA A 21 -0.86 -20.09 26.28
CA ALA A 21 -0.76 -20.08 24.81
C ALA A 21 -1.86 -19.24 24.15
N LYS A 22 -3.08 -19.23 24.70
CA LYS A 22 -4.19 -18.42 24.19
C LYS A 22 -4.04 -16.93 24.51
N LEU A 23 -3.50 -16.58 25.69
CA LEU A 23 -3.23 -15.20 26.09
C LEU A 23 -2.02 -14.60 25.36
N SER A 24 -1.00 -15.42 25.11
CA SER A 24 0.19 -15.02 24.37
C SER A 24 -0.05 -14.85 22.87
N ARG A 25 -1.16 -15.38 22.30
CA ARG A 25 -1.50 -15.15 20.89
C ARG A 25 -1.88 -13.68 20.66
N PRO A 26 -1.20 -12.96 19.75
CA PRO A 26 -1.37 -11.52 19.54
C PRO A 26 -2.56 -11.26 18.60
N LYS A 27 -3.75 -11.76 18.94
CA LYS A 27 -4.92 -11.67 18.05
C LYS A 27 -5.53 -10.25 17.97
N LYS A 28 -5.17 -9.36 18.91
CA LYS A 28 -5.76 -8.01 19.06
C LYS A 28 -4.94 -6.87 18.42
N ARG A 29 -3.80 -7.14 17.78
CA ARG A 29 -2.92 -6.09 17.24
C ARG A 29 -3.13 -5.74 15.76
N THR A 30 -3.76 -6.61 14.98
CA THR A 30 -4.23 -6.25 13.62
C THR A 30 -5.16 -5.03 13.63
N GLN A 31 -5.77 -4.71 14.78
CA GLN A 31 -6.64 -3.54 14.97
C GLN A 31 -5.91 -2.19 15.13
N THR A 32 -4.58 -2.16 15.29
CA THR A 32 -3.83 -0.89 15.45
C THR A 32 -3.02 -0.47 14.24
N LEU A 33 -2.84 -1.38 13.29
CA LEU A 33 -2.37 -1.06 11.95
C LEU A 33 -3.53 -0.46 11.16
N LEU A 34 -3.35 0.76 10.70
CA LEU A 34 -4.31 1.50 9.91
C LEU A 34 -3.89 1.55 8.46
N PHE A 35 -4.87 1.38 7.59
CA PHE A 35 -4.78 1.72 6.17
C PHE A 35 -5.65 2.94 5.91
N SER A 36 -5.27 3.77 4.94
CA SER A 36 -6.15 4.84 4.45
C SER A 36 -7.48 4.26 3.99
N ARG A 37 -8.57 5.00 4.19
CA ARG A 37 -9.90 4.60 3.67
C ARG A 37 -9.97 4.54 2.15
N ASN A 38 -9.22 5.42 1.49
CA ASN A 38 -9.19 5.56 0.04
C ASN A 38 -7.75 5.44 -0.43
N ALA A 39 -7.58 4.84 -1.61
CA ALA A 39 -6.34 4.99 -2.37
C ALA A 39 -6.49 6.20 -3.30
N VAL A 40 -5.38 6.81 -3.69
CA VAL A 40 -5.40 7.99 -4.56
C VAL A 40 -4.46 7.79 -5.74
N ILE A 41 -4.85 8.31 -6.90
CA ILE A 41 -4.00 8.35 -8.09
C ILE A 41 -3.68 9.81 -8.39
N SER A 42 -2.40 10.17 -8.43
CA SER A 42 -1.95 11.47 -8.91
C SER A 42 -0.55 11.39 -9.51
N HIS A 43 -0.15 12.45 -10.19
CA HIS A 43 1.21 12.53 -10.73
C HIS A 43 2.21 12.95 -9.65
N ARG A 44 3.35 12.25 -9.63
CA ARG A 44 4.51 12.57 -8.81
C ARG A 44 5.76 12.51 -9.69
N ASP A 45 6.50 13.60 -9.75
CA ASP A 45 7.69 13.75 -10.61
C ASP A 45 7.45 13.36 -12.09
N GLY A 46 6.26 13.70 -12.59
CA GLY A 46 5.84 13.42 -13.97
C GLY A 46 5.41 11.97 -14.24
N VAL A 47 5.36 11.11 -13.21
CA VAL A 47 4.90 9.71 -13.31
C VAL A 47 3.55 9.55 -12.60
N PRO A 48 2.55 8.90 -13.22
CA PRO A 48 1.31 8.55 -12.55
C PRO A 48 1.55 7.49 -11.48
N CYS A 49 1.09 7.74 -10.26
CA CYS A 49 1.33 6.88 -9.11
C CYS A 49 0.02 6.57 -8.38
N LEU A 50 -0.21 5.29 -8.10
CA LEU A 50 -1.22 4.84 -7.14
C LEU A 50 -0.62 4.90 -5.73
N MET A 51 -1.34 5.50 -4.79
CA MET A 51 -0.85 5.72 -3.44
C MET A 51 -1.89 5.36 -2.40
N PHE A 52 -1.44 4.76 -1.30
CA PHE A 52 -2.25 4.53 -0.10
C PHE A 52 -1.40 4.74 1.14
N ARG A 53 -2.03 5.03 2.28
CA ARG A 53 -1.30 5.25 3.53
C ARG A 53 -1.39 4.05 4.44
N VAL A 54 -0.29 3.80 5.14
CA VAL A 54 -0.21 2.88 6.27
C VAL A 54 0.26 3.64 7.50
N GLY A 55 -0.25 3.29 8.68
CA GLY A 55 0.17 3.88 9.94
C GLY A 55 -0.05 2.94 11.12
N ASP A 56 0.73 3.08 12.18
CA ASP A 56 0.46 2.42 13.47
C ASP A 56 -0.13 3.46 14.43
N MET A 57 -1.20 3.10 15.14
CA MET A 57 -1.76 3.93 16.23
C MET A 57 -0.95 3.80 17.52
N ARG A 58 -0.07 2.79 17.64
CA ARG A 58 0.73 2.55 18.84
C ARG A 58 2.12 3.16 18.72
N LYS A 59 2.72 3.46 19.88
CA LYS A 59 4.13 3.89 19.98
C LYS A 59 5.16 2.75 19.88
N SER A 60 4.71 1.50 19.81
CA SER A 60 5.62 0.35 19.70
C SER A 60 6.03 0.14 18.25
N HIS A 61 7.28 -0.20 17.98
CA HIS A 61 7.74 -0.35 16.61
C HIS A 61 7.39 -1.71 16.00
N ILE A 62 7.21 -1.71 14.69
CA ILE A 62 7.18 -2.92 13.87
C ILE A 62 8.52 -3.00 13.16
N ILE A 63 9.25 -4.07 13.49
CA ILE A 63 10.55 -4.39 12.93
C ILE A 63 10.34 -5.13 11.62
N GLU A 64 11.21 -4.89 10.62
CA GLU A 64 11.16 -5.54 9.31
C GLU A 64 9.78 -5.44 8.65
N ALA A 65 9.17 -4.25 8.69
CA ALA A 65 7.92 -4.01 8.03
C ALA A 65 8.09 -4.05 6.50
N HIS A 66 7.29 -4.87 5.82
CA HIS A 66 7.23 -4.93 4.37
C HIS A 66 5.79 -4.92 3.88
N VAL A 67 5.56 -4.26 2.75
CA VAL A 67 4.22 -4.11 2.16
C VAL A 67 4.17 -4.84 0.84
N ARG A 68 3.08 -5.58 0.62
CA ARG A 68 2.78 -6.24 -0.64
C ARG A 68 1.42 -5.82 -1.13
N SER A 69 1.25 -5.75 -2.45
CA SER A 69 -0.06 -5.47 -3.05
C SER A 69 -0.29 -6.37 -4.24
N GLN A 70 -1.52 -6.83 -4.35
CA GLN A 70 -1.99 -7.68 -5.43
C GLN A 70 -3.23 -7.09 -6.05
N LEU A 71 -3.21 -6.95 -7.36
CA LEU A 71 -4.38 -6.67 -8.18
C LEU A 71 -5.08 -7.99 -8.48
N ILE A 72 -6.34 -8.09 -8.08
CA ILE A 72 -7.21 -9.22 -8.37
C ILE A 72 -8.20 -8.77 -9.44
N LYS A 73 -8.17 -9.40 -10.60
CA LYS A 73 -9.13 -9.11 -11.68
C LYS A 73 -9.49 -10.35 -12.48
N HIS A 74 -10.60 -10.26 -13.20
CA HIS A 74 -10.99 -11.24 -14.20
C HIS A 74 -10.02 -11.15 -15.40
N LYS A 75 -9.56 -12.30 -15.90
CA LYS A 75 -8.70 -12.37 -17.09
C LYS A 75 -9.04 -13.59 -17.93
N VAL A 76 -9.13 -13.43 -19.24
CA VAL A 76 -9.19 -14.54 -20.20
C VAL A 76 -7.82 -14.68 -20.85
N THR A 77 -7.27 -15.90 -20.86
CA THR A 77 -5.97 -16.17 -21.49
C THR A 77 -6.08 -16.18 -23.01
N LYS A 78 -4.94 -16.16 -23.72
CA LYS A 78 -4.94 -16.21 -25.20
C LYS A 78 -5.48 -17.54 -25.72
N GLU A 79 -5.36 -18.58 -24.91
CA GLU A 79 -5.82 -19.94 -25.14
C GLU A 79 -7.32 -20.11 -24.83
N GLY A 80 -7.99 -19.07 -24.30
CA GLY A 80 -9.42 -19.07 -23.97
C GLY A 80 -9.76 -19.57 -22.56
N GLU A 81 -8.76 -19.77 -21.70
CA GLU A 81 -8.99 -20.12 -20.29
C GLU A 81 -9.52 -18.92 -19.52
N ASN A 82 -10.56 -19.13 -18.74
CA ASN A 82 -11.19 -18.09 -17.93
C ASN A 82 -10.63 -18.13 -16.50
N LEU A 83 -9.92 -17.08 -16.10
CA LEU A 83 -9.33 -16.91 -14.76
C LEU A 83 -10.14 -15.85 -13.97
N PRO A 84 -11.09 -16.26 -13.12
CA PRO A 84 -11.98 -15.32 -12.44
C PRO A 84 -11.25 -14.44 -11.40
N PHE A 85 -10.20 -14.96 -10.76
CA PHE A 85 -9.44 -14.27 -9.71
C PHE A 85 -7.96 -14.24 -10.05
N TYR A 86 -7.62 -13.74 -11.24
CA TYR A 86 -6.22 -13.62 -11.64
C TYR A 86 -5.52 -12.57 -10.77
N GLN A 87 -4.50 -13.01 -10.04
CA GLN A 87 -3.71 -12.17 -9.14
C GLN A 87 -2.45 -11.70 -9.86
N SER A 88 -2.23 -10.39 -9.89
CA SER A 88 -1.02 -9.75 -10.41
C SER A 88 -0.39 -8.91 -9.33
N GLU A 89 0.91 -9.07 -9.10
CA GLU A 89 1.63 -8.27 -8.10
C GLU A 89 1.81 -6.83 -8.59
N LEU A 90 1.58 -5.87 -7.70
CA LEU A 90 1.90 -4.46 -7.93
C LEU A 90 3.20 -4.14 -7.23
N LYS A 91 4.23 -3.75 -8.00
CA LYS A 91 5.53 -3.32 -7.44
C LYS A 91 5.37 -2.07 -6.61
N ILE A 92 5.72 -2.15 -5.34
CA ILE A 92 5.53 -1.05 -4.39
C ILE A 92 6.90 -0.51 -3.97
N GLY A 93 6.96 0.77 -3.63
CA GLY A 93 8.09 1.33 -2.90
C GLY A 93 7.71 2.56 -2.08
N CYS A 94 8.67 3.04 -1.31
CA CYS A 94 8.64 4.34 -0.67
C CYS A 94 9.70 5.24 -1.31
N ASP A 95 9.32 6.00 -2.35
CA ASP A 95 10.16 6.94 -3.12
C ASP A 95 11.48 6.39 -3.73
N GLY A 96 11.91 5.18 -3.36
CA GLY A 96 12.97 4.34 -3.91
C GLY A 96 12.47 2.94 -4.30
N GLU A 97 13.39 1.99 -4.53
CA GLU A 97 13.14 0.65 -5.10
C GLU A 97 13.04 -0.51 -4.07
N GLU A 98 12.73 -0.24 -2.80
CA GLU A 98 12.66 -1.31 -1.80
C GLU A 98 11.25 -1.49 -1.20
N ASP A 99 10.79 -2.75 -1.13
CA ASP A 99 9.53 -3.18 -0.48
C ASP A 99 9.57 -3.08 1.06
N LYS A 100 10.75 -2.79 1.61
CA LYS A 100 10.99 -2.63 3.05
C LYS A 100 10.72 -1.20 3.45
N ILE A 101 9.84 -1.03 4.43
CA ILE A 101 9.46 0.29 4.91
C ILE A 101 10.03 0.52 6.30
N PHE A 102 10.60 1.71 6.51
CA PHE A 102 10.97 2.17 7.84
C PHE A 102 9.74 2.74 8.53
N PHE A 103 9.02 1.88 9.25
CA PHE A 103 7.68 2.17 9.76
C PHE A 103 7.67 2.76 11.17
N ILE A 104 8.23 3.97 11.31
CA ILE A 104 8.14 4.75 12.56
C ILE A 104 6.98 5.76 12.52
N TRP A 105 6.64 6.24 11.33
CA TRP A 105 5.63 7.28 11.10
C TRP A 105 4.61 6.75 10.08
N PRO A 106 3.40 7.32 10.02
CA PRO A 106 2.51 7.04 8.91
C PRO A 106 3.18 7.34 7.57
N THR A 107 3.26 6.33 6.71
CA THR A 107 3.99 6.39 5.44
C THR A 107 3.02 6.22 4.29
N THR A 108 3.22 7.01 3.24
CA THR A 108 2.49 6.83 1.98
C THR A 108 3.24 5.83 1.12
N ILE A 109 2.58 4.73 0.82
CA ILE A 109 3.07 3.68 -0.06
C ILE A 109 2.76 4.07 -1.49
N VAL A 110 3.73 3.92 -2.40
CA VAL A 110 3.65 4.39 -3.78
C VAL A 110 3.86 3.21 -4.72
N HIS A 111 2.92 3.03 -5.65
CA HIS A 111 3.06 2.18 -6.81
C HIS A 111 3.17 3.06 -8.05
N LYS A 112 4.34 3.06 -8.69
CA LYS A 112 4.55 3.76 -9.98
C LYS A 112 3.84 2.98 -11.08
N ILE A 113 2.97 3.65 -11.83
CA ILE A 113 2.25 3.04 -12.95
C ILE A 113 3.15 3.13 -14.18
N ASP A 114 4.09 2.20 -14.28
CA ASP A 114 5.01 2.03 -15.41
C ASP A 114 4.47 1.05 -16.47
N GLU A 115 5.21 0.83 -17.56
CA GLU A 115 4.86 -0.12 -18.63
C GLU A 115 4.64 -1.57 -18.14
N THR A 116 5.26 -1.93 -17.01
CA THR A 116 5.13 -3.26 -16.41
C THR A 116 3.92 -3.37 -15.48
N SER A 117 3.33 -2.23 -15.09
CA SER A 117 2.16 -2.19 -14.24
C SER A 117 0.91 -2.71 -14.96
N PRO A 118 0.10 -3.55 -14.31
CA PRO A 118 -1.17 -3.99 -14.88
C PRO A 118 -2.22 -2.86 -14.97
N LEU A 119 -1.93 -1.68 -14.41
CA LEU A 119 -2.75 -0.47 -14.48
C LEU A 119 -2.32 0.49 -15.62
N TYR A 120 -1.26 0.16 -16.37
CA TYR A 120 -0.66 1.06 -17.37
C TYR A 120 -1.63 1.58 -18.45
N ASN A 121 -2.54 0.72 -18.89
CA ASN A 121 -3.52 1.05 -19.93
C ASN A 121 -4.80 1.71 -19.39
N MET A 122 -4.92 1.91 -18.08
CA MET A 122 -6.15 2.36 -17.43
C MET A 122 -6.23 3.88 -17.40
N SER A 123 -7.32 4.44 -17.94
CA SER A 123 -7.65 5.87 -17.82
C SER A 123 -8.57 6.15 -16.61
N ALA A 124 -8.76 7.42 -16.28
CA ALA A 124 -9.70 7.83 -15.23
C ALA A 124 -11.14 7.34 -15.50
N THR A 125 -11.56 7.32 -16.77
CA THR A 125 -12.88 6.82 -17.17
C THR A 125 -12.97 5.31 -17.12
N ASP A 126 -11.88 4.60 -17.41
CA ASP A 126 -11.86 3.14 -17.37
C ASP A 126 -11.89 2.64 -15.93
N LEU A 127 -11.23 3.33 -15.01
CA LEU A 127 -11.24 3.04 -13.58
C LEU A 127 -12.67 2.91 -13.02
N LEU A 128 -13.60 3.73 -13.50
CA LEU A 128 -15.01 3.71 -13.07
C LEU A 128 -15.81 2.54 -13.64
N ARG A 129 -15.35 1.91 -14.72
CA ARG A 129 -16.06 0.83 -15.45
C ARG A 129 -15.47 -0.54 -15.15
N GLU A 130 -14.18 -0.58 -14.90
CA GLU A 130 -13.41 -1.79 -14.63
C GLU A 130 -13.82 -2.44 -13.30
N ARG A 131 -13.64 -3.76 -13.24
CA ARG A 131 -13.97 -4.57 -12.06
C ARG A 131 -12.72 -5.31 -11.60
N PHE A 132 -12.06 -4.72 -10.62
CA PHE A 132 -10.90 -5.32 -9.96
C PHE A 132 -10.91 -4.95 -8.48
N GLU A 133 -10.06 -5.61 -7.71
CA GLU A 133 -9.82 -5.30 -6.31
C GLU A 133 -8.32 -5.26 -6.08
N ILE A 134 -7.83 -4.23 -5.39
CA ILE A 134 -6.43 -4.13 -4.98
C ILE A 134 -6.35 -4.55 -3.52
N VAL A 135 -5.74 -5.70 -3.26
CA VAL A 135 -5.51 -6.20 -1.90
C VAL A 135 -4.13 -5.78 -1.44
N VAL A 136 -4.06 -5.06 -0.32
CA VAL A 136 -2.81 -4.62 0.30
C VAL A 136 -2.56 -5.39 1.59
N ILE A 137 -1.31 -5.79 1.80
CA ILE A 137 -0.87 -6.61 2.91
C ILE A 137 0.35 -5.95 3.54
N LEU A 138 0.27 -5.63 4.82
CA LEU A 138 1.40 -5.18 5.64
C LEU A 138 1.81 -6.32 6.55
N GLU A 139 3.07 -6.72 6.47
CA GLU A 139 3.68 -7.73 7.32
C GLU A 139 4.84 -7.13 8.11
N GLY A 140 5.11 -7.68 9.28
CA GLY A 140 6.27 -7.29 10.08
C GLY A 140 6.31 -8.00 11.42
N VAL A 141 7.36 -7.75 12.20
CA VAL A 141 7.59 -8.36 13.51
C VAL A 141 7.32 -7.35 14.61
N ILE A 142 6.51 -7.73 15.59
CA ILE A 142 6.20 -6.85 16.74
C ILE A 142 7.38 -6.86 17.72
N GLU A 143 8.01 -5.70 17.92
CA GLU A 143 9.19 -5.52 18.79
C GLU A 143 9.01 -6.14 20.18
N SER A 144 7.88 -5.88 20.85
CA SER A 144 7.65 -6.34 22.23
C SER A 144 7.48 -7.85 22.39
N THR A 145 7.17 -8.58 21.32
CA THR A 145 6.81 -10.01 21.40
C THR A 145 7.62 -10.93 20.48
N GLY A 146 8.33 -10.37 19.50
CA GLY A 146 9.04 -11.13 18.47
C GLY A 146 8.11 -11.93 17.52
N MET A 147 6.80 -11.77 17.63
CA MET A 147 5.83 -12.47 16.78
C MET A 147 5.57 -11.69 15.50
N THR A 148 5.41 -12.42 14.39
CA THR A 148 5.01 -11.84 13.11
C THR A 148 3.53 -11.44 13.14
N THR A 149 3.23 -10.29 12.55
CA THR A 149 1.87 -9.79 12.38
C THR A 149 1.62 -9.51 10.91
N GLN A 150 0.36 -9.67 10.50
CA GLN A 150 -0.10 -9.38 9.16
C GLN A 150 -1.41 -8.60 9.26
N ALA A 151 -1.44 -7.43 8.63
CA ALA A 151 -2.64 -6.64 8.44
C ALA A 151 -2.98 -6.59 6.95
N ARG A 152 -4.27 -6.63 6.64
CA ARG A 152 -4.77 -6.68 5.26
C ARG A 152 -5.89 -5.67 5.10
N SER A 153 -5.93 -5.03 3.95
CA SER A 153 -7.01 -4.17 3.52
C SER A 153 -7.18 -4.33 2.01
N SER A 154 -8.25 -3.79 1.46
CA SER A 154 -8.47 -3.78 0.03
C SER A 154 -9.12 -2.49 -0.44
N TYR A 155 -8.92 -2.20 -1.73
CA TYR A 155 -9.47 -1.04 -2.41
C TYR A 155 -10.23 -1.50 -3.65
N LEU A 156 -11.51 -1.17 -3.68
CA LEU A 156 -12.35 -1.27 -4.86
C LEU A 156 -12.12 -0.07 -5.79
N PRO A 157 -12.50 -0.15 -7.09
CA PRO A 157 -12.28 0.94 -8.02
C PRO A 157 -13.03 2.22 -7.61
N SER A 158 -14.17 2.07 -6.93
CA SER A 158 -14.94 3.19 -6.34
C SER A 158 -14.26 3.85 -5.13
N GLU A 159 -13.28 3.20 -4.52
CA GLU A 159 -12.54 3.71 -3.35
C GLU A 159 -11.20 4.35 -3.78
N ILE A 160 -10.86 4.28 -5.07
CA ILE A 160 -9.68 4.89 -5.67
C ILE A 160 -10.05 6.27 -6.21
N LEU A 161 -9.49 7.31 -5.61
CA LEU A 161 -9.74 8.70 -5.99
C LEU A 161 -8.70 9.17 -7.02
N TRP A 162 -9.14 9.39 -8.26
CA TRP A 162 -8.29 9.93 -9.32
C TRP A 162 -8.14 11.45 -9.19
N GLY A 163 -6.91 11.94 -9.32
CA GLY A 163 -6.62 13.37 -9.19
C GLY A 163 -6.62 13.85 -7.75
N HIS A 164 -6.38 12.95 -6.79
CA HIS A 164 -6.26 13.31 -5.38
C HIS A 164 -4.84 13.05 -4.86
N ARG A 165 -4.47 13.81 -3.83
CA ARG A 165 -3.27 13.61 -3.04
C ARG A 165 -3.65 13.67 -1.58
N PHE A 166 -2.96 12.90 -0.74
CA PHE A 166 -3.23 12.97 0.68
C PHE A 166 -2.65 14.23 1.33
N GLN A 167 -3.38 14.81 2.28
CA GLN A 167 -2.94 15.98 3.04
C GLN A 167 -1.76 15.64 3.96
N PRO A 168 -0.71 16.49 4.07
CA PRO A 168 0.40 16.26 5.00
C PRO A 168 -0.09 16.07 6.44
N LEU A 169 0.42 15.03 7.11
CA LEU A 169 0.02 14.62 8.46
C LEU A 169 1.03 15.02 9.55
N VAL A 170 2.28 15.26 9.15
CA VAL A 170 3.38 15.62 10.06
C VAL A 170 3.51 17.14 10.06
N SER A 171 3.41 17.74 11.24
CA SER A 171 3.68 19.16 11.45
C SER A 171 4.85 19.34 12.42
N PHE A 172 5.68 20.35 12.18
CA PHE A 172 6.78 20.69 13.06
C PHE A 172 6.38 21.85 13.96
N LYS A 173 6.27 21.59 15.28
CA LYS A 173 5.98 22.61 16.28
C LYS A 173 7.27 23.37 16.61
N LYS A 174 7.43 24.57 16.03
CA LYS A 174 8.61 25.43 16.27
C LYS A 174 8.80 25.81 17.75
N GLU A 175 7.73 25.83 18.53
CA GLU A 175 7.75 26.21 19.95
C GLU A 175 8.37 25.14 20.86
N THR A 176 8.08 23.85 20.60
CA THR A 176 8.60 22.72 21.38
C THR A 176 9.79 22.03 20.73
N GLY A 177 10.01 22.27 19.43
CA GLY A 177 11.04 21.57 18.64
C GLY A 177 10.67 20.14 18.28
N GLU A 178 9.41 19.73 18.49
CA GLU A 178 8.92 18.38 18.28
C GLU A 178 8.13 18.26 16.98
N TYR A 179 8.17 17.06 16.38
CA TYR A 179 7.28 16.70 15.28
C TYR A 179 6.03 16.05 15.84
N GLU A 180 4.88 16.56 15.44
CA GLU A 180 3.58 16.02 15.83
C GLU A 180 2.87 15.44 14.60
N VAL A 181 2.27 14.27 14.81
CA VAL A 181 1.50 13.57 13.80
C VAL A 181 0.01 13.72 14.13
N ASP A 182 -0.72 14.40 13.26
CA ASP A 182 -2.17 14.51 13.38
C ASP A 182 -2.88 13.39 12.62
N TYR A 183 -3.35 12.39 13.35
CA TYR A 183 -4.10 11.25 12.78
C TYR A 183 -5.51 11.64 12.31
N ALA A 184 -6.05 12.80 12.68
CA ALA A 184 -7.33 13.27 12.14
C ALA A 184 -7.22 13.53 10.63
N LEU A 185 -6.04 13.96 10.16
CA LEU A 185 -5.75 14.22 8.75
C LEU A 185 -5.32 12.96 7.98
N PHE A 186 -5.23 11.79 8.64
CA PHE A 186 -4.68 10.57 8.03
C PHE A 186 -5.42 10.17 6.74
N ASN A 187 -6.76 10.29 6.75
CA ASN A 187 -7.61 9.96 5.62
C ASN A 187 -7.94 11.16 4.71
N ASN A 188 -7.51 12.38 5.07
CA ASN A 188 -7.87 13.56 4.32
C ASN A 188 -7.11 13.63 2.99
N THR A 189 -7.83 13.95 1.93
CA THR A 189 -7.30 14.11 0.58
C THR A 189 -7.65 15.48 0.03
N VAL A 190 -6.81 15.98 -0.86
CA VAL A 190 -6.99 17.23 -1.59
C VAL A 190 -6.99 16.92 -3.08
N GLU A 191 -7.86 17.61 -3.82
CA GLU A 191 -7.89 17.54 -5.29
C GLU A 191 -6.66 18.24 -5.87
N VAL A 192 -6.10 17.65 -6.91
CA VAL A 192 -4.93 18.15 -7.62
C VAL A 192 -5.13 17.95 -9.10
N ASP A 193 -4.78 18.97 -9.89
CA ASP A 193 -4.86 18.88 -11.34
C ASP A 193 -3.99 17.72 -11.85
N THR A 194 -4.65 16.72 -12.42
CA THR A 194 -4.04 15.46 -12.83
C THR A 194 -4.65 15.06 -14.17
N PRO A 195 -3.83 14.73 -15.19
CA PRO A 195 -4.32 14.23 -16.46
C PRO A 195 -5.29 13.05 -16.28
N LEU A 196 -6.37 13.06 -17.06
CA LEU A 196 -7.42 12.02 -17.04
C LEU A 196 -7.11 10.83 -17.97
N CYS A 197 -6.07 10.97 -18.79
CA CYS A 197 -5.61 9.94 -19.72
C CYS A 197 -4.84 8.82 -19.00
N SER A 198 -4.70 7.68 -19.67
CA SER A 198 -3.92 6.55 -19.13
C SER A 198 -2.42 6.84 -19.13
N ALA A 199 -1.67 6.13 -18.28
CA ALA A 199 -0.21 6.24 -18.22
C ALA A 199 0.43 5.99 -19.60
N LYS A 200 -0.10 5.02 -20.35
CA LYS A 200 0.32 4.76 -21.73
C LYS A 200 0.13 5.95 -22.68
N GLN A 201 -1.03 6.61 -22.61
CA GLN A 201 -1.29 7.78 -23.46
C GLN A 201 -0.36 8.94 -23.11
N LEU A 202 -0.06 9.13 -21.82
CA LEU A 202 0.89 10.12 -21.35
C LEU A 202 2.30 9.86 -21.88
N ASP A 203 2.78 8.62 -21.81
CA ASP A 203 4.11 8.26 -22.31
C ASP A 203 4.22 8.42 -23.83
N GLN A 204 3.15 8.08 -24.56
CA GLN A 204 3.08 8.31 -26.01
C GLN A 204 3.17 9.80 -26.35
N HIS A 205 2.40 10.65 -25.66
CA HIS A 205 2.47 12.10 -25.83
C HIS A 205 3.85 12.66 -25.49
N ARG A 206 4.46 12.17 -24.40
CA ARG A 206 5.81 12.59 -23.98
C ARG A 206 6.87 12.22 -25.01
N THR A 207 6.76 11.04 -25.60
CA THR A 207 7.69 10.56 -26.64
C THR A 207 7.56 11.39 -27.93
N MET A 208 6.34 11.71 -28.36
CA MET A 208 6.10 12.58 -29.51
C MET A 208 6.69 13.98 -29.30
N PHE A 209 6.40 14.62 -28.17
CA PHE A 209 6.94 15.94 -27.83
C PHE A 209 8.48 15.97 -27.82
N ASN A 210 9.11 14.93 -27.26
CA ASN A 210 10.57 14.84 -27.24
C ASN A 210 11.17 14.65 -28.65
N HIS A 211 10.50 13.91 -29.53
CA HIS A 211 10.93 13.73 -30.92
C HIS A 211 10.84 15.04 -31.71
N ASP A 212 9.77 15.82 -31.50
CA ASP A 212 9.62 17.13 -32.13
C ASP A 212 10.73 18.08 -31.67
N LEU A 213 11.00 18.17 -30.36
CA LEU A 213 12.07 18.99 -29.80
C LEU A 213 13.45 18.61 -30.34
N ALA A 214 13.77 17.31 -30.39
CA ALA A 214 15.03 16.83 -30.95
C ALA A 214 15.17 17.17 -32.44
N SER A 215 14.07 17.13 -33.20
CA SER A 215 14.07 17.49 -34.63
C SER A 215 14.31 18.98 -34.83
N TYR A 216 13.73 19.83 -33.97
CA TYR A 216 14.00 21.27 -33.95
C TYR A 216 15.46 21.58 -33.59
N GLU A 217 16.05 20.93 -32.58
CA GLU A 217 17.46 21.14 -32.24
C GLU A 217 18.42 20.74 -33.37
N ILE A 218 18.12 19.67 -34.12
CA ILE A 218 18.93 19.25 -35.28
C ILE A 218 18.82 20.27 -36.43
N LEU A 219 17.64 20.86 -36.64
CA LEU A 219 17.43 21.89 -37.68
C LEU A 219 18.17 23.20 -37.37
N TYR A 220 18.26 23.59 -36.09
CA TYR A 220 18.91 24.84 -35.67
C TYR A 220 20.41 24.72 -35.33
N ARG A 221 20.96 23.51 -35.25
CA ARG A 221 22.40 23.28 -35.04
C ARG A 221 23.23 23.19 -36.32
N ASN A 222 22.56 23.13 -37.48
CA ASN A 222 23.18 23.10 -38.81
C ASN A 222 23.17 24.47 -39.54
N HIS A 223 22.90 25.55 -38.81
CA HIS A 223 23.05 26.95 -39.22
C HIS A 223 24.04 27.67 -38.28
#